data_AF-A0A7J9DMM6-F1
#
_entry.id   AF-A0A7J9DMM6-F1
#
_cell.length_a   1.000
_cell.length_b   1.000
_cell.length_c   1.000
_cell.angle_alpha   90.00
_cell.angle_beta   90.00
_cell.angle_gamma   90.00
#
_symmetry.space_group_name_H-M   'P 1'
#
loop_
_entity.id
_entity.type
_entity.pdbx_description
1 polymer ?
#
loop_
_entity_poly.entity_id
_entity_poly.type
_entity_poly.pdbx_seq_one_letter_code
_entity_poly.pdbx_strand_id
1 'polypeptide(L)'
;MSTRPSAFDALMSNARRLAGKKSSSSSSPTKKRKSLDSSPTENPNPLKTVGSTEVKHDPEVSSDGIGKPINDSPKPNLDEAKKTPDSKKVKVGSASERNVEMKGKIRLLKKKPADFDPNMVACWEKGERVPFLFLSLAFDLISNETGRIVITDIVCNMLRTVIATTPDDLVATVYLAANKVAPAHEGLELGIGDASIIKALAEACGRTESQVKSQYKDKGDLGLVAQASRSSQSMMRKPDPLTVIKVFDTFRLIAKESGKDSQEKKKNRIKSLLVAATDCEPQYLIRLLQTKLRIGFSEQTLLAALGQAAVYNEQHSKPPPNVQSPLEEAAKIVKQVFSILPVYDKIVPALLTGGVWDLPKSCGFTPGVPVGPMLAKPTKGVAEIINKFQDIDFICEYKYDGERAQIHYMENGSVEIYSRNAECNTGKFPDVVAAISRFKKSSVKSFVLDCELVAYDRVQKKILPFQILITRARKNVVVSEIKVDVCIFAFDILYLNGQPLLHEQLKVRKEVCVILLWFWNFS
;
A
#
# COMPACT_ATOMS: atom_id res chain seq x y z
N MET A 1 -48.19 4.81 -0.23
CA MET A 1 -47.78 5.89 -1.16
C MET A 1 -46.50 5.44 -1.87
N SER A 2 -46.40 5.59 -3.20
CA SER A 2 -45.20 5.19 -3.94
C SER A 2 -44.24 6.38 -4.06
N THR A 3 -43.01 6.22 -3.57
CA THR A 3 -41.93 7.21 -3.77
C THR A 3 -41.52 7.23 -5.24
N ARG A 4 -41.42 8.43 -5.84
CA ARG A 4 -40.93 8.57 -7.21
C ARG A 4 -39.48 8.05 -7.29
N PRO A 5 -39.10 7.26 -8.33
CA PRO A 5 -37.72 6.82 -8.52
C PRO A 5 -36.77 8.01 -8.60
N SER A 6 -35.55 7.85 -8.08
CA SER A 6 -34.52 8.87 -8.21
C SER A 6 -33.94 8.88 -9.63
N ALA A 7 -33.27 9.97 -10.00
CA ALA A 7 -32.54 10.05 -11.27
C ALA A 7 -31.42 8.98 -11.39
N PHE A 8 -30.94 8.44 -10.26
CA PHE A 8 -29.97 7.33 -10.24
C PHE A 8 -30.62 5.99 -10.62
N ASP A 9 -31.85 5.73 -10.15
CA ASP A 9 -32.61 4.53 -10.52
C ASP A 9 -32.96 4.53 -12.02
N ALA A 10 -33.28 5.71 -12.57
CA ALA A 10 -33.48 5.90 -14.01
C ALA A 10 -32.20 5.64 -14.83
N LEU A 11 -31.03 6.01 -14.31
CA LEU A 11 -29.74 5.76 -14.97
C LEU A 11 -29.38 4.26 -14.94
N MET A 12 -29.45 3.62 -13.77
CA MET A 12 -29.10 2.20 -13.60
C MET A 12 -30.09 1.26 -14.31
N SER A 13 -31.38 1.62 -14.37
CA SER A 13 -32.36 0.87 -15.15
C SER A 13 -32.18 1.04 -16.67
N ASN A 14 -31.78 2.23 -17.15
CA ASN A 14 -31.41 2.43 -18.56
C ASN A 14 -30.18 1.57 -18.94
N ALA A 15 -29.13 1.55 -18.12
CA ALA A 15 -27.94 0.72 -18.35
C ALA A 15 -28.28 -0.77 -18.43
N ARG A 16 -29.03 -1.29 -17.45
CA ARG A 16 -29.52 -2.69 -17.46
C ARG A 16 -30.41 -3.01 -18.67
N ARG A 17 -31.26 -2.06 -19.09
CA ARG A 17 -32.14 -2.22 -20.26
C ARG A 17 -31.39 -2.15 -21.60
N LEU A 18 -30.21 -1.54 -21.65
CA LEU A 18 -29.33 -1.57 -22.82
C LEU A 18 -28.54 -2.89 -22.89
N ALA A 19 -28.01 -3.38 -21.76
CA ALA A 19 -27.36 -4.69 -21.69
C ALA A 19 -28.31 -5.84 -22.10
N GLY A 20 -29.56 -5.82 -21.60
CA GLY A 20 -30.59 -6.82 -21.95
C GLY A 20 -31.14 -6.72 -23.37
N LYS A 21 -30.77 -5.70 -24.17
CA LYS A 21 -31.33 -5.48 -25.53
C LYS A 21 -30.53 -6.07 -26.68
N LYS A 22 -29.50 -6.88 -26.41
CA LYS A 22 -28.83 -7.72 -27.45
C LYS A 22 -29.50 -9.08 -27.69
N SER A 23 -30.68 -9.34 -27.12
CA SER A 23 -31.49 -10.53 -27.40
C SER A 23 -32.99 -10.21 -27.47
N SER A 24 -33.53 -9.96 -28.68
CA SER A 24 -34.98 -9.92 -28.90
C SER A 24 -35.42 -10.15 -30.35
N SER A 25 -36.09 -11.28 -30.59
CA SER A 25 -37.15 -11.45 -31.59
C SER A 25 -38.09 -12.55 -31.06
N SER A 26 -39.42 -12.52 -31.19
CA SER A 26 -40.35 -11.49 -31.69
C SER A 26 -41.42 -11.22 -30.58
N SER A 27 -42.61 -10.62 -30.72
CA SER A 27 -43.41 -10.15 -31.87
C SER A 27 -44.26 -8.91 -31.47
N SER A 28 -45.47 -8.77 -32.03
CA SER A 28 -46.48 -7.72 -31.77
C SER A 28 -47.84 -8.21 -32.33
N PRO A 29 -48.98 -7.47 -32.32
CA PRO A 29 -49.36 -6.24 -31.58
C PRO A 29 -50.79 -6.32 -30.93
N THR A 30 -51.29 -5.28 -30.22
CA THR A 30 -52.58 -4.58 -30.56
C THR A 30 -53.06 -3.43 -29.61
N LYS A 31 -53.36 -2.27 -30.23
CA LYS A 31 -54.52 -1.34 -30.07
C LYS A 31 -55.09 -0.85 -28.69
N LYS A 32 -55.06 0.50 -28.55
CA LYS A 32 -56.16 1.48 -28.24
C LYS A 32 -56.39 2.08 -26.81
N ARG A 33 -56.30 3.44 -26.80
CA ARG A 33 -57.18 4.49 -26.19
C ARG A 33 -57.10 4.88 -24.68
N LYS A 34 -56.85 6.19 -24.47
CA LYS A 34 -57.54 7.21 -23.61
C LYS A 34 -57.71 6.99 -22.08
N SER A 35 -57.85 8.00 -21.20
CA SER A 35 -57.42 9.44 -21.15
C SER A 35 -58.01 10.13 -19.89
N LEU A 36 -57.31 11.11 -19.29
CA LEU A 36 -57.84 12.14 -18.34
C LEU A 36 -58.30 11.60 -16.95
N ASP A 37 -58.39 12.37 -15.84
CA ASP A 37 -57.73 13.63 -15.38
C ASP A 37 -58.08 13.87 -13.86
N SER A 38 -57.62 15.00 -13.28
CA SER A 38 -58.12 15.71 -12.09
C SER A 38 -57.60 15.36 -10.67
N SER A 39 -57.73 16.37 -9.80
CA SER A 39 -57.29 16.53 -8.40
C SER A 39 -58.51 17.10 -7.59
N PRO A 40 -58.47 17.77 -6.40
CA PRO A 40 -57.37 18.22 -5.53
C PRO A 40 -57.59 18.04 -3.99
N THR A 41 -56.70 18.64 -3.18
CA THR A 41 -56.87 19.08 -1.75
C THR A 41 -57.19 17.99 -0.68
N GLU A 42 -57.07 18.21 0.64
CA GLU A 42 -56.80 19.42 1.45
C GLU A 42 -55.92 19.13 2.69
N ASN A 43 -55.74 20.09 3.60
CA ASN A 43 -54.89 20.02 4.79
C ASN A 43 -55.56 20.83 5.94
N PRO A 44 -55.50 20.42 7.23
CA PRO A 44 -54.80 21.31 8.17
C PRO A 44 -54.10 20.65 9.39
N ASN A 45 -53.20 21.44 9.99
CA ASN A 45 -52.58 21.32 11.34
C ASN A 45 -53.56 21.90 12.42
N PRO A 46 -53.26 22.12 13.75
CA PRO A 46 -51.98 22.54 14.37
C PRO A 46 -51.77 22.15 15.90
N LEU A 47 -50.88 22.89 16.62
CA LEU A 47 -50.62 22.95 18.09
C LEU A 47 -49.82 21.80 18.77
N LYS A 48 -48.96 22.01 19.81
CA LYS A 48 -48.22 23.20 20.33
C LYS A 48 -47.06 22.80 21.31
N THR A 49 -46.11 23.74 21.49
CA THR A 49 -45.14 24.02 22.61
C THR A 49 -45.38 23.38 24.00
N VAL A 50 -44.43 23.10 24.94
CA VAL A 50 -43.15 23.71 25.46
C VAL A 50 -42.28 22.58 26.10
N GLY A 51 -40.98 22.60 26.48
CA GLY A 51 -39.82 23.52 26.32
C GLY A 51 -38.96 23.71 27.63
N SER A 52 -37.60 23.76 27.54
CA SER A 52 -36.59 24.06 28.62
C SER A 52 -36.45 23.04 29.79
N THR A 53 -35.34 22.87 30.55
CA THR A 53 -34.01 23.53 30.64
C THR A 53 -32.89 22.53 31.07
N GLU A 54 -31.62 22.97 31.13
CA GLU A 54 -30.44 22.22 31.63
C GLU A 54 -30.26 22.24 33.18
N VAL A 55 -29.40 21.38 33.74
CA VAL A 55 -28.19 21.73 34.56
C VAL A 55 -27.50 20.46 35.12
N LYS A 56 -26.20 20.54 35.44
CA LYS A 56 -25.32 19.47 35.99
C LYS A 56 -25.20 19.57 37.52
N HIS A 57 -24.79 18.50 38.21
CA HIS A 57 -23.69 18.55 39.21
C HIS A 57 -23.23 17.18 39.76
N ASP A 58 -21.90 16.97 39.74
CA ASP A 58 -21.06 16.22 40.70
C ASP A 58 -20.50 17.26 41.73
N PRO A 59 -19.93 16.96 42.93
CA PRO A 59 -18.89 15.93 43.15
C PRO A 59 -18.74 15.33 44.59
N GLU A 60 -17.54 14.78 44.86
CA GLU A 60 -16.91 14.40 46.16
C GLU A 60 -17.40 13.10 46.84
N VAL A 61 -16.61 12.14 47.35
CA VAL A 61 -15.18 11.92 47.74
C VAL A 61 -15.03 11.65 49.25
N SER A 62 -14.55 10.46 49.63
CA SER A 62 -13.84 10.18 50.89
C SER A 62 -13.17 8.78 50.88
N SER A 63 -12.10 8.62 51.67
CA SER A 63 -11.40 7.36 51.97
C SER A 63 -11.83 6.82 53.36
N ASP A 64 -11.31 5.75 53.99
CA ASP A 64 -10.14 4.87 53.81
C ASP A 64 -10.37 3.55 54.62
N GLY A 65 -9.44 2.56 54.62
CA GLY A 65 -9.38 1.57 55.73
C GLY A 65 -9.19 0.05 55.51
N ILE A 66 -8.01 -0.37 55.04
CA ILE A 66 -7.19 -1.53 55.48
C ILE A 66 -7.85 -2.81 56.09
N GLY A 67 -7.56 -3.99 55.51
CA GLY A 67 -7.68 -5.31 56.14
C GLY A 67 -6.83 -6.40 55.45
N LYS A 68 -6.23 -7.36 56.19
CA LYS A 68 -5.29 -8.38 55.66
C LYS A 68 -5.96 -9.75 55.36
N PRO A 69 -5.45 -10.52 54.36
CA PRO A 69 -5.84 -11.92 54.13
C PRO A 69 -5.07 -12.91 55.03
N ILE A 70 -5.62 -14.14 55.14
CA ILE A 70 -5.03 -15.28 55.86
C ILE A 70 -4.38 -16.26 54.87
N ASN A 71 -3.35 -16.97 55.33
CA ASN A 71 -2.65 -18.04 54.61
C ASN A 71 -2.63 -19.30 55.49
N ASP A 72 -2.91 -20.48 54.93
CA ASP A 72 -2.15 -21.68 55.30
C ASP A 72 -2.21 -22.83 54.29
N SER A 73 -1.27 -23.77 54.39
CA SER A 73 -1.09 -24.94 53.50
C SER A 73 -1.51 -26.25 54.18
N PRO A 74 -1.46 -27.40 53.48
CA PRO A 74 -0.26 -28.25 53.67
C PRO A 74 0.22 -29.02 52.41
N LYS A 75 1.44 -29.56 52.49
CA LYS A 75 2.00 -30.57 51.57
C LYS A 75 1.92 -31.97 52.19
N PRO A 76 1.98 -33.04 51.36
CA PRO A 76 2.85 -34.18 51.65
C PRO A 76 3.88 -34.43 50.53
N ASN A 77 4.61 -35.55 50.56
CA ASN A 77 5.99 -35.63 50.05
C ASN A 77 6.31 -36.93 49.27
N LEU A 78 7.20 -36.78 48.27
CA LEU A 78 8.09 -37.78 47.61
C LEU A 78 7.56 -39.05 46.88
N ASP A 79 8.25 -39.31 45.77
CA ASP A 79 8.64 -40.58 45.11
C ASP A 79 7.61 -41.68 44.77
N GLU A 80 7.34 -41.82 43.47
CA GLU A 80 7.70 -43.06 42.76
C GLU A 80 8.01 -42.79 41.27
N ALA A 81 8.85 -43.62 40.63
CA ALA A 81 9.45 -43.32 39.33
C ALA A 81 8.99 -44.24 38.19
N LYS A 82 8.59 -43.66 37.03
CA LYS A 82 8.46 -44.38 35.75
C LYS A 82 9.12 -43.62 34.60
N LYS A 83 9.94 -44.35 33.82
CA LYS A 83 10.69 -43.83 32.67
C LYS A 83 9.88 -43.99 31.38
N THR A 84 9.88 -42.96 30.53
CA THR A 84 9.56 -43.03 29.10
C THR A 84 10.54 -42.13 28.32
N PRO A 85 10.82 -42.42 27.03
CA PRO A 85 12.13 -42.12 26.42
C PRO A 85 12.32 -40.69 25.87
N ASP A 86 13.59 -40.35 25.61
CA ASP A 86 14.08 -39.04 25.14
C ASP A 86 13.37 -38.49 23.89
N SER A 87 12.60 -37.42 24.08
CA SER A 87 12.44 -36.40 23.04
C SER A 87 13.74 -35.59 22.93
N LYS A 88 14.53 -35.82 21.87
CA LYS A 88 15.80 -35.11 21.63
C LYS A 88 15.60 -33.59 21.63
N LYS A 89 15.94 -32.90 22.72
CA LYS A 89 16.08 -31.44 22.73
C LYS A 89 17.21 -31.04 21.78
N VAL A 90 16.86 -30.35 20.69
CA VAL A 90 17.85 -29.67 19.85
C VAL A 90 18.59 -28.66 20.73
N LYS A 91 19.92 -28.75 20.79
CA LYS A 91 20.73 -27.73 21.46
C LYS A 91 20.68 -26.47 20.63
N VAL A 92 19.96 -25.45 21.10
CA VAL A 92 20.03 -24.09 20.55
C VAL A 92 21.48 -23.61 20.72
N GLY A 93 22.20 -23.53 19.60
CA GLY A 93 23.57 -23.00 19.56
C GLY A 93 23.62 -21.51 19.90
N SER A 94 24.82 -20.99 20.13
CA SER A 94 24.99 -19.56 20.36
C SER A 94 24.54 -18.75 19.14
N ALA A 95 24.19 -17.47 19.35
CA ALA A 95 23.82 -16.58 18.24
C ALA A 95 24.92 -16.48 17.15
N SER A 96 26.19 -16.74 17.50
CA SER A 96 27.28 -16.80 16.53
C SER A 96 27.28 -18.08 15.70
N GLU A 97 26.88 -19.22 16.27
CA GLU A 97 26.74 -20.50 15.56
C GLU A 97 25.54 -20.44 14.59
N ARG A 98 24.37 -20.00 15.07
CA ARG A 98 23.16 -19.79 14.23
C ARG A 98 23.45 -18.91 13.00
N ASN A 99 24.25 -17.85 13.17
CA ASN A 99 24.63 -16.96 12.07
C ASN A 99 25.59 -17.62 11.05
N VAL A 100 26.46 -18.54 11.47
CA VAL A 100 27.33 -19.31 10.56
C VAL A 100 26.52 -20.38 9.82
N GLU A 101 25.62 -21.08 10.52
CA GLU A 101 24.73 -22.10 9.96
C GLU A 101 23.81 -21.50 8.88
N MET A 102 23.21 -20.35 9.16
CA MET A 102 22.34 -19.61 8.24
C MET A 102 23.06 -19.24 6.94
N LYS A 103 24.33 -18.82 7.00
CA LYS A 103 25.16 -18.54 5.81
C LYS A 103 25.43 -19.79 4.97
N GLY A 104 25.67 -20.94 5.62
CA GLY A 104 25.81 -22.22 4.93
C GLY A 104 24.52 -22.62 4.21
N LYS A 105 23.37 -22.42 4.87
CA LYS A 105 22.04 -22.77 4.36
C LYS A 105 21.47 -21.81 3.31
N ILE A 106 21.80 -20.51 3.31
CA ILE A 106 21.08 -19.51 2.48
C ILE A 106 21.07 -19.84 0.98
N ARG A 107 22.11 -20.51 0.46
CA ARG A 107 22.19 -20.93 -0.95
C ARG A 107 21.06 -21.89 -1.36
N LEU A 108 20.43 -22.59 -0.41
CA LEU A 108 19.27 -23.44 -0.66
C LEU A 108 18.06 -22.66 -1.19
N LEU A 109 17.96 -21.34 -0.94
CA LEU A 109 16.91 -20.50 -1.53
C LEU A 109 16.97 -20.49 -3.08
N LYS A 110 18.12 -20.81 -3.70
CA LYS A 110 18.24 -20.95 -5.17
C LYS A 110 17.60 -22.21 -5.74
N LYS A 111 17.13 -23.15 -4.91
CA LYS A 111 16.40 -24.34 -5.38
C LYS A 111 15.13 -23.93 -6.13
N LYS A 112 14.67 -24.77 -7.06
CA LYS A 112 13.34 -24.59 -7.62
C LYS A 112 12.30 -24.71 -6.50
N PRO A 113 11.24 -23.86 -6.47
CA PRO A 113 10.29 -23.86 -5.36
C PRO A 113 9.62 -25.22 -5.09
N ALA A 114 9.37 -26.05 -6.11
CA ALA A 114 8.88 -27.41 -5.94
C ALA A 114 9.81 -28.31 -5.09
N ASP A 115 11.13 -28.11 -5.17
CA ASP A 115 12.16 -28.93 -4.51
C ASP A 115 12.69 -28.30 -3.20
N PHE A 116 12.04 -27.22 -2.75
CA PHE A 116 12.44 -26.42 -1.59
C PHE A 116 11.51 -26.64 -0.39
N ASP A 117 12.11 -27.10 0.71
CA ASP A 117 11.50 -27.15 2.04
C ASP A 117 11.85 -25.87 2.83
N PRO A 118 10.85 -25.06 3.23
CA PRO A 118 11.02 -23.88 4.08
C PRO A 118 11.83 -24.11 5.37
N ASN A 119 11.73 -25.30 5.98
CA ASN A 119 12.36 -25.58 7.27
C ASN A 119 13.88 -25.73 7.15
N MET A 120 14.40 -26.04 5.96
CA MET A 120 15.83 -26.31 5.75
C MET A 120 16.75 -25.08 5.81
N VAL A 121 16.20 -23.86 5.73
CA VAL A 121 16.97 -22.61 5.81
C VAL A 121 16.76 -21.87 7.14
N ALA A 122 15.66 -22.15 7.83
CA ALA A 122 15.43 -21.64 9.17
C ALA A 122 16.58 -22.02 10.12
N CYS A 123 16.99 -21.04 10.93
CA CYS A 123 17.98 -21.17 12.01
C CYS A 123 17.46 -20.50 13.30
N TRP A 124 16.13 -20.41 13.40
CA TRP A 124 15.32 -19.86 14.49
C TRP A 124 14.11 -20.78 14.67
N GLU A 125 13.53 -20.81 15.87
CA GLU A 125 12.39 -21.69 16.19
C GLU A 125 11.08 -21.17 15.57
N LYS A 126 10.07 -22.04 15.41
CA LYS A 126 8.76 -21.62 14.92
C LYS A 126 8.12 -20.61 15.88
N GLY A 127 7.74 -19.44 15.38
CA GLY A 127 7.27 -18.30 16.18
C GLY A 127 8.38 -17.41 16.78
N GLU A 128 9.66 -17.78 16.64
CA GLU A 128 10.78 -16.86 16.91
C GLU A 128 10.81 -15.78 15.80
N ARG A 129 11.09 -14.52 16.17
CA ARG A 129 11.09 -13.41 15.21
C ARG A 129 12.21 -13.58 14.17
N VAL A 130 11.89 -13.35 12.91
CA VAL A 130 12.78 -13.62 11.77
C VAL A 130 14.05 -12.75 11.89
N PRO A 131 15.25 -13.33 11.95
CA PRO A 131 16.49 -12.57 12.03
C PRO A 131 16.68 -11.67 10.79
N PHE A 132 17.07 -10.42 10.98
CA PHE A 132 17.30 -9.49 9.87
C PHE A 132 18.50 -9.91 9.00
N LEU A 133 19.44 -10.67 9.56
CA LEU A 133 20.50 -11.35 8.83
C LEU A 133 19.96 -12.33 7.76
N PHE A 134 18.84 -13.02 7.99
CA PHE A 134 18.25 -13.91 6.97
C PHE A 134 17.83 -13.12 5.73
N LEU A 135 17.11 -12.02 5.95
CA LEU A 135 16.68 -11.12 4.89
C LEU A 135 17.88 -10.46 4.18
N SER A 136 18.90 -10.06 4.95
CA SER A 136 20.13 -9.46 4.42
C SER A 136 20.95 -10.44 3.57
N LEU A 137 21.09 -11.70 4.00
CA LEU A 137 21.76 -12.75 3.24
C LEU A 137 20.95 -13.15 1.99
N ALA A 138 19.61 -13.14 2.05
CA ALA A 138 18.77 -13.33 0.88
C ALA A 138 18.93 -12.17 -0.13
N PHE A 139 18.93 -10.92 0.32
CA PHE A 139 19.23 -9.76 -0.52
C PHE A 139 20.63 -9.83 -1.14
N ASP A 140 21.63 -10.32 -0.41
CA ASP A 140 22.98 -10.51 -0.94
C ASP A 140 23.04 -11.59 -2.02
N LEU A 141 22.41 -12.75 -1.76
CA LEU A 141 22.27 -13.85 -2.72
C LEU A 141 21.56 -13.41 -4.02
N ILE A 142 20.56 -12.54 -3.92
CA ILE A 142 19.85 -11.94 -5.06
C ILE A 142 20.73 -10.91 -5.78
N SER A 143 21.49 -10.08 -5.05
CA SER A 143 22.36 -9.06 -5.66
C SER A 143 23.50 -9.62 -6.49
N ASN A 144 23.87 -10.89 -6.24
CA ASN A 144 24.87 -11.66 -6.98
C ASN A 144 24.25 -12.60 -8.05
N GLU A 145 22.96 -12.44 -8.37
CA GLU A 145 22.24 -13.23 -9.38
C GLU A 145 21.79 -12.34 -10.56
N THR A 146 21.82 -12.89 -11.78
CA THR A 146 21.41 -12.20 -13.02
C THR A 146 20.16 -12.81 -13.64
N GLY A 147 19.89 -14.10 -13.39
CA GLY A 147 18.72 -14.80 -13.90
C GLY A 147 17.44 -14.38 -13.19
N ARG A 148 16.62 -13.53 -13.82
CA ARG A 148 15.34 -13.03 -13.25
C ARG A 148 14.43 -14.15 -12.72
N ILE A 149 14.42 -15.32 -13.35
CA ILE A 149 13.65 -16.48 -12.87
C ILE A 149 14.22 -16.97 -11.53
N VAL A 150 15.54 -17.15 -11.43
CA VAL A 150 16.23 -17.58 -10.19
C VAL A 150 16.06 -16.53 -9.08
N ILE A 151 16.11 -15.24 -9.40
CA ILE A 151 15.75 -14.15 -8.48
C ILE A 151 14.32 -14.33 -7.95
N THR A 152 13.36 -14.67 -8.81
CA THR A 152 11.96 -14.90 -8.41
C THR A 152 11.83 -16.14 -7.53
N ASP A 153 12.54 -17.23 -7.87
CA ASP A 153 12.62 -18.46 -7.07
C ASP A 153 13.19 -18.18 -5.66
N ILE A 154 14.28 -17.40 -5.55
CA ILE A 154 14.90 -17.01 -4.27
C ILE A 154 13.91 -16.19 -3.42
N VAL A 155 13.26 -15.17 -3.98
CA VAL A 155 12.28 -14.37 -3.24
C VAL A 155 11.06 -15.20 -2.83
N CYS A 156 10.60 -16.12 -3.68
CA CYS A 156 9.50 -17.05 -3.38
C CYS A 156 9.86 -17.94 -2.18
N ASN A 157 11.04 -18.59 -2.22
CA ASN A 157 11.52 -19.46 -1.15
C ASN A 157 11.82 -18.68 0.15
N MET A 158 12.30 -17.44 0.05
CA MET A 158 12.47 -16.54 1.20
C MET A 158 11.13 -16.23 1.89
N LEU A 159 10.10 -15.86 1.12
CA LEU A 159 8.77 -15.59 1.65
C LEU A 159 8.14 -16.87 2.24
N ARG A 160 8.27 -18.02 1.58
CA ARG A 160 7.81 -19.32 2.11
C ARG A 160 8.50 -19.70 3.43
N THR A 161 9.78 -19.39 3.59
CA THR A 161 10.51 -19.58 4.86
C THR A 161 9.88 -18.76 5.99
N VAL A 162 9.50 -17.51 5.72
CA VAL A 162 8.79 -16.65 6.70
C VAL A 162 7.38 -17.16 6.97
N ILE A 163 6.60 -17.52 5.94
CA ILE A 163 5.23 -18.06 6.12
C ILE A 163 5.24 -19.35 6.96
N ALA A 164 6.17 -20.26 6.73
CA ALA A 164 6.22 -21.54 7.46
C ALA A 164 6.63 -21.38 8.94
N THR A 165 7.50 -20.41 9.24
CA THR A 165 8.08 -20.21 10.58
C THR A 165 7.34 -19.18 11.42
N THR A 166 7.12 -17.98 10.89
CA THR A 166 6.65 -16.80 11.64
C THR A 166 5.83 -15.87 10.73
N PRO A 167 4.55 -16.22 10.42
CA PRO A 167 3.69 -15.47 9.50
C PRO A 167 3.57 -13.97 9.81
N ASP A 168 3.54 -13.60 11.08
CA ASP A 168 3.42 -12.21 11.56
C ASP A 168 4.51 -11.28 10.98
N ASP A 169 5.73 -11.79 10.78
CA ASP A 169 6.86 -11.02 10.26
C ASP A 169 6.80 -10.85 8.73
N LEU A 170 5.81 -11.45 8.05
CA LEU A 170 5.68 -11.40 6.59
C LEU A 170 5.33 -10.00 6.07
N VAL A 171 4.48 -9.23 6.79
CA VAL A 171 4.15 -7.84 6.42
C VAL A 171 5.42 -7.00 6.39
N ALA A 172 6.22 -7.06 7.47
CA ALA A 172 7.50 -6.37 7.58
C ALA A 172 8.51 -6.87 6.53
N THR A 173 8.57 -8.18 6.27
CA THR A 173 9.43 -8.79 5.24
C THR A 173 9.10 -8.24 3.85
N VAL A 174 7.82 -8.22 3.48
CA VAL A 174 7.35 -7.72 2.18
C VAL A 174 7.59 -6.21 2.06
N TYR A 175 7.38 -5.41 3.11
CA TYR A 175 7.69 -3.98 3.08
C TYR A 175 9.19 -3.70 2.87
N LEU A 176 10.08 -4.37 3.62
CA LEU A 176 11.52 -4.19 3.47
C LEU A 176 12.01 -4.71 2.10
N ALA A 177 11.46 -5.83 1.60
CA ALA A 177 11.74 -6.32 0.24
C ALA A 177 11.21 -5.40 -0.86
N ALA A 178 10.10 -4.70 -0.63
CA ALA A 178 9.59 -3.63 -1.48
C ALA A 178 10.37 -2.30 -1.33
N ASN A 179 11.32 -2.22 -0.37
CA ASN A 179 12.08 -1.02 -0.05
C ASN A 179 11.16 0.17 0.33
N LYS A 180 10.10 -0.12 1.11
CA LYS A 180 9.06 0.81 1.57
C LYS A 180 8.83 0.67 3.08
N VAL A 181 8.26 1.69 3.71
CA VAL A 181 7.88 1.70 5.15
C VAL A 181 6.38 1.87 5.41
N ALA A 182 5.63 2.22 4.36
CA ALA A 182 4.20 2.48 4.36
C ALA A 182 3.67 2.44 2.91
N PRO A 183 2.34 2.41 2.69
CA PRO A 183 1.73 2.81 1.42
C PRO A 183 2.09 4.26 1.04
N ALA A 184 2.24 4.55 -0.26
CA ALA A 184 2.67 5.87 -0.73
C ALA A 184 1.67 7.01 -0.39
N HIS A 185 0.38 6.68 -0.29
CA HIS A 185 -0.67 7.67 0.00
C HIS A 185 -0.70 8.12 1.47
N GLU A 186 -0.08 7.39 2.40
CA GLU A 186 0.12 7.84 3.78
C GLU A 186 1.16 8.97 3.88
N GLY A 187 1.97 9.20 2.84
CA GLY A 187 3.00 10.25 2.82
C GLY A 187 4.17 10.04 3.80
N LEU A 188 4.30 8.84 4.40
CA LEU A 188 5.33 8.50 5.38
C LEU A 188 6.68 8.23 4.70
N GLU A 189 7.45 9.29 4.50
CA GLU A 189 8.86 9.24 4.12
C GLU A 189 9.77 9.06 5.35
N LEU A 190 10.89 8.35 5.21
CA LEU A 190 11.95 8.32 6.25
C LEU A 190 12.50 9.72 6.56
N GLY A 191 12.61 10.59 5.54
CA GLY A 191 13.07 11.97 5.68
C GLY A 191 14.53 12.09 6.13
N ILE A 192 15.41 11.19 5.67
CA ILE A 192 16.83 11.15 6.02
C ILE A 192 17.67 11.36 4.75
N GLY A 193 18.58 12.35 4.76
CA GLY A 193 19.57 12.53 3.70
C GLY A 193 20.91 11.84 4.04
N ASP A 194 21.70 11.54 3.00
CA ASP A 194 23.02 10.89 3.10
C ASP A 194 23.93 11.51 4.19
N ALA A 195 23.89 12.83 4.41
CA ALA A 195 24.66 13.50 5.47
C ALA A 195 24.32 13.01 6.89
N SER A 196 23.03 12.79 7.18
CA SER A 196 22.58 12.29 8.49
C SER A 196 22.94 10.81 8.68
N ILE A 197 22.91 10.04 7.59
CA ILE A 197 23.37 8.64 7.56
C ILE A 197 24.88 8.56 7.81
N ILE A 198 25.67 9.40 7.13
CA ILE A 198 27.12 9.50 7.29
C ILE A 198 27.49 9.84 8.74
N LYS A 199 26.79 10.80 9.37
CA LYS A 199 27.01 11.14 10.79
C LYS A 199 26.66 9.98 11.72
N ALA A 200 25.50 9.34 11.53
CA ALA A 200 25.10 8.17 12.33
C ALA A 200 26.08 7.00 12.19
N LEU A 201 26.60 6.77 10.98
CA LEU A 201 27.59 5.73 10.69
C LEU A 201 28.96 6.07 11.30
N ALA A 202 29.43 7.31 11.18
CA ALA A 202 30.66 7.77 11.82
C ALA A 202 30.61 7.55 13.35
N GLU A 203 29.51 7.96 13.99
CA GLU A 203 29.28 7.79 15.42
C GLU A 203 29.12 6.32 15.86
N ALA A 204 28.52 5.45 15.05
CA ALA A 204 28.35 4.02 15.34
C ALA A 204 29.67 3.24 15.19
N CYS A 205 30.49 3.63 14.23
CA CYS A 205 31.69 2.88 13.85
C CYS A 205 32.96 3.37 14.55
N GLY A 206 32.91 4.49 15.30
CA GLY A 206 34.08 5.11 15.91
C GLY A 206 35.00 5.80 14.88
N ARG A 207 34.42 6.38 13.83
CA ARG A 207 35.14 6.97 12.68
C ARG A 207 34.83 8.46 12.55
N THR A 208 35.64 9.20 11.80
CA THR A 208 35.30 10.60 11.45
C THR A 208 34.41 10.64 10.21
N GLU A 209 33.53 11.66 10.11
CA GLU A 209 32.72 11.86 8.90
C GLU A 209 33.58 11.99 7.64
N SER A 210 34.79 12.55 7.74
CA SER A 210 35.71 12.70 6.60
C SER A 210 36.16 11.35 6.05
N GLN A 211 36.52 10.40 6.92
CA GLN A 211 36.88 9.03 6.52
C GLN A 211 35.71 8.30 5.83
N VAL A 212 34.49 8.50 6.33
CA VAL A 212 33.27 7.92 5.74
C VAL A 212 32.96 8.57 4.38
N LYS A 213 33.10 9.90 4.25
CA LYS A 213 32.90 10.65 3.01
C LYS A 213 33.93 10.26 1.93
N SER A 214 35.19 10.04 2.30
CA SER A 214 36.21 9.51 1.37
C SER A 214 35.80 8.14 0.86
N GLN A 215 35.56 7.17 1.74
CA GLN A 215 35.20 5.82 1.29
C GLN A 215 33.87 5.75 0.54
N TYR A 216 32.94 6.70 0.74
CA TYR A 216 31.73 6.80 -0.07
C TYR A 216 32.05 7.29 -1.49
N LYS A 217 32.95 8.28 -1.65
CA LYS A 217 33.46 8.70 -2.96
C LYS A 217 34.15 7.54 -3.69
N ASP A 218 34.91 6.73 -2.96
CA ASP A 218 35.67 5.61 -3.52
C ASP A 218 34.77 4.41 -3.92
N LYS A 219 33.72 4.12 -3.14
CA LYS A 219 32.83 2.96 -3.36
C LYS A 219 31.51 3.24 -4.08
N GLY A 220 31.04 4.48 -4.12
CA GLY A 220 29.72 4.86 -4.68
C GLY A 220 28.49 4.30 -3.94
N ASP A 221 28.67 3.68 -2.76
CA ASP A 221 27.64 2.98 -2.00
C ASP A 221 27.91 3.06 -0.49
N LEU A 222 27.09 3.79 0.27
CA LEU A 222 27.24 3.90 1.74
C LEU A 222 27.00 2.56 2.46
N GLY A 223 26.25 1.62 1.88
CA GLY A 223 26.09 0.27 2.42
C GLY A 223 27.40 -0.52 2.38
N LEU A 224 28.15 -0.43 1.27
CA LEU A 224 29.49 -1.04 1.17
C LEU A 224 30.54 -0.32 2.05
N VAL A 225 30.32 0.96 2.40
CA VAL A 225 31.11 1.65 3.44
C VAL A 225 30.72 1.13 4.83
N ALA A 226 29.43 0.95 5.12
CA ALA A 226 28.94 0.49 6.41
C ALA A 226 29.35 -0.95 6.73
N GLN A 227 29.26 -1.87 5.77
CA GLN A 227 29.71 -3.27 5.94
C GLN A 227 31.20 -3.36 6.28
N ALA A 228 32.04 -2.56 5.61
CA ALA A 228 33.47 -2.46 5.91
C ALA A 228 33.75 -1.70 7.22
N SER A 229 32.82 -0.85 7.67
CA SER A 229 32.89 -0.11 8.93
C SER A 229 32.24 -0.90 10.06
N ARG A 230 32.69 -2.13 10.32
CA ARG A 230 32.25 -2.87 11.51
C ARG A 230 32.48 -2.03 12.78
N SER A 231 31.55 -2.10 13.74
CA SER A 231 31.61 -1.31 14.97
C SER A 231 32.92 -1.59 15.75
N SER A 232 33.85 -0.63 15.73
CA SER A 232 35.13 -0.72 16.45
C SER A 232 34.99 -0.56 17.96
N GLN A 233 33.84 -0.05 18.41
CA GLN A 233 33.52 0.20 19.81
C GLN A 233 33.32 -1.12 20.56
N SER A 234 34.24 -1.42 21.48
CA SER A 234 34.09 -2.54 22.42
C SER A 234 32.95 -2.25 23.40
N MET A 235 32.04 -3.20 23.58
CA MET A 235 30.87 -3.10 24.46
C MET A 235 30.87 -4.24 25.47
N MET A 236 30.66 -3.92 26.75
CA MET A 236 30.59 -4.90 27.85
C MET A 236 29.45 -5.91 27.66
N ARG A 237 28.33 -5.48 27.05
CA ARG A 237 27.23 -6.34 26.61
C ARG A 237 26.97 -6.06 25.13
N LYS A 238 26.93 -7.11 24.30
CA LYS A 238 26.49 -6.99 22.90
C LYS A 238 24.97 -6.75 22.87
N PRO A 239 24.45 -5.88 21.97
CA PRO A 239 23.02 -5.74 21.75
C PRO A 239 22.39 -7.07 21.32
N ASP A 240 21.10 -7.24 21.61
CA ASP A 240 20.35 -8.39 21.11
C ASP A 240 20.20 -8.27 19.57
N PRO A 241 20.30 -9.38 18.81
CA PRO A 241 20.29 -9.36 17.34
C PRO A 241 19.14 -8.57 16.71
N LEU A 242 19.33 -8.18 15.44
CA LEU A 242 18.29 -7.53 14.67
C LEU A 242 17.29 -8.57 14.14
N THR A 243 16.01 -8.21 14.18
CA THR A 243 14.91 -8.98 13.59
C THR A 243 14.20 -8.11 12.57
N VAL A 244 13.55 -8.74 11.59
CA VAL A 244 12.85 -8.06 10.49
C VAL A 244 11.82 -7.06 11.03
N ILE A 245 11.02 -7.47 12.02
CA ILE A 245 10.04 -6.60 12.67
C ILE A 245 10.70 -5.41 13.41
N LYS A 246 11.78 -5.65 14.17
CA LYS A 246 12.53 -4.61 14.92
C LYS A 246 13.12 -3.54 13.99
N VAL A 247 13.62 -3.93 12.81
CA VAL A 247 14.11 -3.01 11.79
C VAL A 247 12.96 -2.22 11.16
N PHE A 248 11.88 -2.91 10.74
CA PHE A 248 10.72 -2.29 10.11
C PHE A 248 10.01 -1.27 11.03
N ASP A 249 9.74 -1.64 12.28
CA ASP A 249 9.11 -0.74 13.26
C ASP A 249 9.99 0.45 13.60
N THR A 250 11.31 0.25 13.72
CA THR A 250 12.26 1.36 13.89
C THR A 250 12.24 2.30 12.68
N PHE A 251 12.09 1.78 11.46
CA PHE A 251 11.94 2.60 10.25
C PHE A 251 10.59 3.34 10.19
N ARG A 252 9.46 2.71 10.55
CA ARG A 252 8.16 3.41 10.68
C ARG A 252 8.22 4.51 11.74
N LEU A 253 8.90 4.27 12.85
CA LEU A 253 9.10 5.26 13.93
C LEU A 253 10.03 6.41 13.50
N ILE A 254 11.10 6.11 12.74
CA ILE A 254 11.93 7.12 12.09
C ILE A 254 11.12 7.97 11.11
N ALA A 255 10.24 7.39 10.30
CA ALA A 255 9.40 8.14 9.35
C ALA A 255 8.41 9.08 10.07
N LYS A 256 7.78 8.61 11.15
CA LYS A 256 6.82 9.40 11.96
C LYS A 256 7.47 10.50 12.83
N GLU A 257 8.77 10.40 13.13
CA GLU A 257 9.49 11.38 13.97
C GLU A 257 9.61 12.73 13.24
N SER A 258 9.07 13.80 13.85
CA SER A 258 8.98 15.15 13.28
C SER A 258 9.11 16.24 14.36
N GLY A 259 9.14 17.51 13.95
CA GLY A 259 9.30 18.65 14.86
C GLY A 259 10.74 18.86 15.37
N LYS A 260 10.88 19.61 16.46
CA LYS A 260 12.17 19.92 17.09
C LYS A 260 12.88 18.63 17.53
N ASP A 261 14.22 18.62 17.45
CA ASP A 261 15.12 17.52 17.85
C ASP A 261 14.93 16.19 17.07
N SER A 262 13.97 16.11 16.14
CA SER A 262 13.66 14.93 15.33
C SER A 262 14.87 14.36 14.59
N GLN A 263 15.73 15.20 14.01
CA GLN A 263 16.93 14.76 13.28
C GLN A 263 17.92 14.02 14.18
N GLU A 264 18.14 14.49 15.42
CA GLU A 264 19.02 13.84 16.39
C GLU A 264 18.42 12.52 16.89
N LYS A 265 17.10 12.47 17.12
CA LYS A 265 16.39 11.21 17.42
C LYS A 265 16.49 10.20 16.27
N LYS A 266 16.25 10.61 15.01
CA LYS A 266 16.40 9.74 13.82
C LYS A 266 17.84 9.20 13.73
N LYS A 267 18.84 10.07 13.87
CA LYS A 267 20.27 9.69 13.91
C LYS A 267 20.57 8.65 14.99
N ASN A 268 20.07 8.85 16.21
CA ASN A 268 20.30 7.91 17.32
C ASN A 268 19.58 6.56 17.14
N ARG A 269 18.38 6.54 16.51
CA ARG A 269 17.73 5.29 16.09
C ARG A 269 18.55 4.53 15.04
N ILE A 270 19.07 5.22 14.01
CA ILE A 270 19.97 4.62 13.00
C ILE A 270 21.24 4.06 13.66
N LYS A 271 21.89 4.84 14.54
CA LYS A 271 23.08 4.43 15.30
C LYS A 271 22.80 3.16 16.12
N SER A 272 21.66 3.08 16.81
CA SER A 272 21.27 1.89 17.57
C SER A 272 21.07 0.64 16.71
N LEU A 273 20.60 0.78 15.47
CA LEU A 273 20.53 -0.35 14.53
C LEU A 273 21.92 -0.76 14.05
N LEU A 274 22.76 0.21 13.66
CA LEU A 274 24.13 -0.05 13.16
C LEU A 274 25.05 -0.69 14.19
N VAL A 275 24.90 -0.35 15.48
CA VAL A 275 25.67 -0.94 16.59
C VAL A 275 25.21 -2.36 16.94
N ALA A 276 23.97 -2.73 16.61
CA ALA A 276 23.46 -4.10 16.74
C ALA A 276 23.65 -4.96 15.48
N ALA A 277 23.98 -4.34 14.34
CA ALA A 277 24.08 -5.00 13.04
C ALA A 277 25.37 -5.82 12.88
N THR A 278 25.23 -6.99 12.27
CA THR A 278 26.32 -7.95 12.06
C THR A 278 26.47 -8.29 10.58
N ASP A 279 27.68 -8.70 10.18
CA ASP A 279 27.96 -9.22 8.84
C ASP A 279 27.52 -8.29 7.68
N CYS A 280 26.59 -8.71 6.82
CA CYS A 280 26.01 -7.88 5.76
C CYS A 280 24.83 -6.99 6.20
N GLU A 281 24.30 -7.14 7.42
CA GLU A 281 23.17 -6.31 7.90
C GLU A 281 23.44 -4.78 7.79
N PRO A 282 24.64 -4.23 8.09
CA PRO A 282 24.91 -2.80 7.90
C PRO A 282 24.75 -2.33 6.45
N GLN A 283 25.06 -3.18 5.46
CA GLN A 283 24.91 -2.86 4.03
C GLN A 283 23.44 -2.63 3.69
N TYR A 284 22.58 -3.55 4.12
CA TYR A 284 21.17 -3.53 3.77
C TYR A 284 20.39 -2.54 4.63
N LEU A 285 20.75 -2.34 5.90
CA LEU A 285 20.22 -1.22 6.71
C LEU A 285 20.42 0.12 6.03
N ILE A 286 21.65 0.44 5.61
CA ILE A 286 21.94 1.73 4.97
C ILE A 286 21.25 1.85 3.60
N ARG A 287 21.27 0.80 2.79
CA ARG A 287 20.59 0.80 1.48
C ARG A 287 19.08 0.99 1.60
N LEU A 288 18.43 0.40 2.61
CA LEU A 288 17.02 0.64 2.93
C LEU A 288 16.78 2.06 3.45
N LEU A 289 17.64 2.58 4.34
CA LEU A 289 17.56 3.95 4.86
C LEU A 289 17.74 5.03 3.78
N GLN A 290 18.56 4.76 2.77
CA GLN A 290 18.70 5.59 1.56
C GLN A 290 17.59 5.38 0.52
N THR A 291 16.62 4.48 0.79
CA THR A 291 15.61 3.96 -0.14
C THR A 291 16.17 3.48 -1.49
N LYS A 292 17.41 2.93 -1.49
CA LYS A 292 18.18 2.50 -2.66
C LYS A 292 18.70 1.07 -2.45
N LEU A 293 17.80 0.09 -2.43
CA LEU A 293 18.14 -1.30 -2.08
C LEU A 293 19.20 -1.97 -3.00
N ARG A 294 19.27 -1.60 -4.29
CA ARG A 294 20.34 -1.98 -5.24
C ARG A 294 20.57 -3.51 -5.38
N ILE A 295 19.50 -4.31 -5.47
CA ILE A 295 19.56 -5.78 -5.61
C ILE A 295 18.90 -6.36 -6.87
N GLY A 296 18.84 -5.59 -7.97
CA GLY A 296 18.49 -6.11 -9.30
C GLY A 296 17.02 -6.51 -9.56
N PHE A 297 16.16 -6.61 -8.54
CA PHE A 297 14.73 -6.91 -8.70
C PHE A 297 13.82 -5.70 -8.48
N SER A 298 12.60 -5.76 -9.01
CA SER A 298 11.56 -4.73 -8.85
C SER A 298 10.32 -5.26 -8.14
N GLU A 299 9.46 -4.37 -7.63
CA GLU A 299 8.21 -4.73 -6.93
C GLU A 299 7.32 -5.72 -7.73
N GLN A 300 7.35 -5.66 -9.07
CA GLN A 300 6.66 -6.60 -9.94
C GLN A 300 7.20 -8.05 -9.91
N THR A 301 8.45 -8.24 -9.49
CA THR A 301 9.03 -9.55 -9.18
C THR A 301 8.63 -10.00 -7.77
N LEU A 302 8.61 -9.10 -6.78
CA LEU A 302 8.14 -9.41 -5.42
C LEU A 302 6.66 -9.84 -5.39
N LEU A 303 5.79 -9.12 -6.08
CA LEU A 303 4.36 -9.45 -6.19
C LEU A 303 4.13 -10.81 -6.89
N ALA A 304 5.01 -11.18 -7.85
CA ALA A 304 4.96 -12.49 -8.47
C ALA A 304 5.39 -13.60 -7.49
N ALA A 305 6.52 -13.41 -6.82
CA ALA A 305 7.04 -14.33 -5.81
C ALA A 305 6.10 -14.50 -4.62
N LEU A 306 5.37 -13.45 -4.22
CA LEU A 306 4.36 -13.49 -3.16
C LEU A 306 3.14 -14.33 -3.55
N GLY A 307 2.64 -14.18 -4.79
CA GLY A 307 1.58 -15.05 -5.33
C GLY A 307 2.02 -16.51 -5.43
N GLN A 308 3.23 -16.77 -5.89
CA GLN A 308 3.81 -18.11 -5.94
C GLN A 308 3.98 -18.72 -4.54
N ALA A 309 4.51 -17.95 -3.59
CA ALA A 309 4.71 -18.38 -2.20
C ALA A 309 3.39 -18.75 -1.52
N ALA A 310 2.31 -18.02 -1.81
CA ALA A 310 0.98 -18.35 -1.32
C ALA A 310 0.48 -19.70 -1.86
N VAL A 311 0.62 -19.98 -3.17
CA VAL A 311 0.22 -21.29 -3.74
C VAL A 311 0.96 -22.46 -3.08
N TYR A 312 2.25 -22.30 -2.79
CA TYR A 312 3.04 -23.33 -2.08
C TYR A 312 2.73 -23.45 -0.57
N ASN A 313 1.93 -22.56 -0.01
CA ASN A 313 1.48 -22.59 1.39
C ASN A 313 -0.05 -22.51 1.49
N GLU A 314 -0.75 -22.86 0.41
CA GLU A 314 -2.20 -22.75 0.32
C GLU A 314 -2.87 -23.86 1.15
N GLN A 315 -3.75 -23.46 2.07
CA GLN A 315 -4.44 -24.34 3.01
C GLN A 315 -5.95 -24.04 3.08
N HIS A 316 -6.40 -22.93 2.50
CA HIS A 316 -7.73 -22.36 2.72
C HIS A 316 -8.60 -22.45 1.47
N SER A 317 -8.00 -22.28 0.29
CA SER A 317 -8.69 -22.29 -1.00
C SER A 317 -8.02 -23.25 -2.00
N LYS A 318 -8.64 -23.47 -3.16
CA LYS A 318 -8.09 -24.34 -4.23
C LYS A 318 -8.06 -23.58 -5.56
N PRO A 319 -7.09 -23.86 -6.46
CA PRO A 319 -7.09 -23.28 -7.79
C PRO A 319 -8.39 -23.61 -8.52
N PRO A 320 -9.05 -22.63 -9.17
CA PRO A 320 -10.21 -22.89 -10.01
C PRO A 320 -9.90 -23.91 -11.11
N PRO A 321 -10.83 -24.81 -11.49
CA PRO A 321 -10.56 -25.97 -12.33
C PRO A 321 -10.13 -25.64 -13.78
N ASN A 322 -10.27 -24.38 -14.19
CA ASN A 322 -9.84 -23.86 -15.48
C ASN A 322 -8.42 -23.24 -15.47
N VAL A 323 -7.72 -23.21 -14.33
CA VAL A 323 -6.39 -22.59 -14.21
C VAL A 323 -5.28 -23.59 -14.57
N GLN A 324 -4.71 -23.44 -15.77
CA GLN A 324 -3.65 -24.32 -16.28
C GLN A 324 -2.28 -24.11 -15.60
N SER A 325 -1.96 -22.88 -15.18
CA SER A 325 -0.70 -22.54 -14.49
C SER A 325 -1.00 -21.78 -13.18
N PRO A 326 -1.20 -22.49 -12.06
CA PRO A 326 -1.59 -21.87 -10.79
C PRO A 326 -0.58 -20.82 -10.28
N LEU A 327 0.71 -21.05 -10.51
CA LEU A 327 1.79 -20.14 -10.09
C LEU A 327 1.78 -18.81 -10.87
N GLU A 328 1.43 -18.85 -12.16
CA GLU A 328 1.28 -17.64 -12.96
C GLU A 328 -0.01 -16.89 -12.64
N GLU A 329 -1.12 -17.61 -12.45
CA GLU A 329 -2.41 -16.98 -12.16
C GLU A 329 -2.42 -16.31 -10.79
N ALA A 330 -1.88 -16.97 -9.75
CA ALA A 330 -1.65 -16.37 -8.45
C ALA A 330 -0.75 -15.11 -8.53
N ALA A 331 0.28 -15.14 -9.38
CA ALA A 331 1.14 -13.98 -9.64
C ALA A 331 0.44 -12.85 -10.41
N LYS A 332 -0.60 -13.13 -11.22
CA LYS A 332 -1.47 -12.10 -11.83
C LYS A 332 -2.43 -11.53 -10.78
N ILE A 333 -3.09 -12.39 -10.00
CA ILE A 333 -4.05 -12.02 -8.95
C ILE A 333 -3.41 -11.04 -7.96
N VAL A 334 -2.26 -11.38 -7.37
CA VAL A 334 -1.57 -10.50 -6.41
C VAL A 334 -1.18 -9.16 -7.02
N LYS A 335 -0.78 -9.12 -8.30
CA LYS A 335 -0.49 -7.86 -9.02
C LYS A 335 -1.75 -7.03 -9.28
N GLN A 336 -2.85 -7.66 -9.70
CA GLN A 336 -4.12 -6.97 -9.95
C GLN A 336 -4.67 -6.38 -8.64
N VAL A 337 -4.66 -7.16 -7.56
CA VAL A 337 -5.08 -6.70 -6.24
C VAL A 337 -4.19 -5.57 -5.75
N PHE A 338 -2.86 -5.67 -5.86
CA PHE A 338 -1.95 -4.58 -5.51
C PHE A 338 -2.15 -3.32 -6.36
N SER A 339 -2.50 -3.45 -7.64
CA SER A 339 -2.87 -2.30 -8.48
C SER A 339 -4.18 -1.64 -8.04
N ILE A 340 -5.09 -2.34 -7.37
CA ILE A 340 -6.38 -1.80 -6.89
C ILE A 340 -6.28 -1.28 -5.45
N LEU A 341 -5.44 -1.91 -4.63
CA LEU A 341 -5.29 -1.67 -3.20
C LEU A 341 -3.81 -1.82 -2.79
N PRO A 342 -2.92 -0.85 -3.07
CA PRO A 342 -1.47 -0.94 -2.83
C PRO A 342 -1.08 -0.84 -1.33
N VAL A 343 -1.60 -1.75 -0.50
CA VAL A 343 -1.45 -1.78 0.97
C VAL A 343 -1.10 -3.20 1.42
N TYR A 344 0.16 -3.43 1.80
CA TYR A 344 0.59 -4.76 2.25
C TYR A 344 0.01 -5.13 3.62
N ASP A 345 -0.26 -4.16 4.51
CA ASP A 345 -0.98 -4.39 5.78
C ASP A 345 -2.41 -4.96 5.58
N LYS A 346 -2.99 -4.87 4.36
CA LYS A 346 -4.28 -5.49 4.00
C LYS A 346 -4.10 -6.75 3.15
N ILE A 347 -3.25 -6.70 2.12
CA ILE A 347 -3.04 -7.83 1.19
C ILE A 347 -2.42 -9.03 1.91
N VAL A 348 -1.39 -8.84 2.72
CA VAL A 348 -0.62 -9.95 3.28
C VAL A 348 -1.43 -10.73 4.32
N PRO A 349 -2.18 -10.12 5.27
CA PRO A 349 -3.06 -10.86 6.16
C PRO A 349 -4.20 -11.58 5.42
N ALA A 350 -4.81 -10.96 4.41
CA ALA A 350 -5.86 -11.60 3.61
C ALA A 350 -5.34 -12.81 2.81
N LEU A 351 -4.13 -12.71 2.26
CA LEU A 351 -3.44 -13.81 1.57
C LEU A 351 -3.12 -14.97 2.52
N LEU A 352 -2.78 -14.68 3.78
CA LEU A 352 -2.50 -15.68 4.81
C LEU A 352 -3.77 -16.39 5.32
N THR A 353 -4.92 -15.72 5.37
CA THR A 353 -6.16 -16.27 5.97
C THR A 353 -7.18 -16.80 4.96
N GLY A 354 -7.26 -16.19 3.77
CA GLY A 354 -8.17 -16.60 2.69
C GLY A 354 -7.47 -17.31 1.53
N GLY A 355 -6.15 -17.33 1.51
CA GLY A 355 -5.38 -17.83 0.37
C GLY A 355 -5.36 -16.87 -0.82
N VAL A 356 -4.76 -17.29 -1.94
CA VAL A 356 -4.61 -16.41 -3.11
C VAL A 356 -5.85 -16.37 -4.00
N TRP A 357 -6.65 -17.43 -4.02
CA TRP A 357 -7.78 -17.56 -4.95
C TRP A 357 -8.98 -16.69 -4.58
N ASP A 358 -9.17 -16.42 -3.29
CA ASP A 358 -10.23 -15.53 -2.77
C ASP A 358 -9.76 -14.08 -2.52
N LEU A 359 -8.46 -13.79 -2.68
CA LEU A 359 -7.87 -12.45 -2.47
C LEU A 359 -8.61 -11.30 -3.21
N PRO A 360 -9.11 -11.45 -4.46
CA PRO A 360 -9.88 -10.39 -5.12
C PRO A 360 -11.21 -10.05 -4.44
N LYS A 361 -11.76 -10.95 -3.62
CA LYS A 361 -13.02 -10.75 -2.88
C LYS A 361 -12.77 -9.99 -1.58
N SER A 362 -11.67 -10.28 -0.89
CA SER A 362 -11.28 -9.62 0.37
C SER A 362 -10.60 -8.27 0.19
N CYS A 363 -9.87 -8.07 -0.93
CA CYS A 363 -9.04 -6.89 -1.16
C CYS A 363 -9.55 -6.07 -2.36
N GLY A 364 -10.80 -5.60 -2.25
CA GLY A 364 -11.44 -4.74 -3.24
C GLY A 364 -11.00 -3.27 -3.21
N PHE A 365 -11.46 -2.52 -4.22
CA PHE A 365 -11.29 -1.07 -4.31
C PHE A 365 -11.81 -0.35 -3.06
N THR A 366 -11.01 0.58 -2.53
CA THR A 366 -11.36 1.35 -1.32
C THR A 366 -11.18 2.86 -1.60
N PRO A 367 -12.24 3.69 -1.51
CA PRO A 367 -12.09 5.15 -1.54
C PRO A 367 -11.08 5.63 -0.48
N GLY A 368 -10.36 6.72 -0.77
CA GLY A 368 -9.17 7.13 0.01
C GLY A 368 -7.90 6.26 -0.17
N VAL A 369 -7.92 5.22 -1.02
CA VAL A 369 -6.72 4.48 -1.43
C VAL A 369 -6.57 4.56 -2.96
N PRO A 370 -5.54 5.23 -3.50
CA PRO A 370 -5.36 5.38 -4.94
C PRO A 370 -5.02 4.06 -5.66
N VAL A 371 -5.61 3.91 -6.83
CA VAL A 371 -5.42 2.82 -7.79
C VAL A 371 -4.22 3.11 -8.69
N GLY A 372 -3.42 2.08 -8.95
CA GLY A 372 -2.30 2.12 -9.90
C GLY A 372 -2.75 2.58 -11.29
N PRO A 373 -2.16 3.67 -11.84
CA PRO A 373 -2.69 4.32 -13.04
C PRO A 373 -2.58 3.44 -14.29
N MET A 374 -3.63 3.43 -15.11
CA MET A 374 -3.56 2.85 -16.46
C MET A 374 -2.48 3.55 -17.29
N LEU A 375 -1.59 2.78 -17.91
CA LEU A 375 -0.43 3.27 -18.66
C LEU A 375 -0.61 3.12 -20.17
N ALA A 376 -0.17 4.12 -20.93
CA ALA A 376 -0.15 4.05 -22.39
C ALA A 376 1.11 3.30 -22.89
N LYS A 377 0.94 2.47 -23.92
CA LYS A 377 2.07 1.97 -24.74
C LYS A 377 2.45 3.09 -25.74
N PRO A 378 3.74 3.46 -25.87
CA PRO A 378 4.18 4.32 -26.98
C PRO A 378 4.03 3.58 -28.32
N THR A 379 3.64 4.33 -29.34
CA THR A 379 3.21 3.82 -30.65
C THR A 379 3.83 4.71 -31.73
N LYS A 380 4.37 4.13 -32.82
CA LYS A 380 5.17 4.90 -33.79
C LYS A 380 4.37 5.62 -34.88
N GLY A 381 3.08 5.33 -35.02
CA GLY A 381 2.20 6.00 -35.98
C GLY A 381 0.78 5.44 -35.97
N VAL A 382 -0.14 6.13 -36.65
CA VAL A 382 -1.58 5.79 -36.67
C VAL A 382 -1.85 4.39 -37.23
N ALA A 383 -1.04 3.92 -38.20
CA ALA A 383 -1.16 2.56 -38.74
C ALA A 383 -0.91 1.46 -37.69
N GLU A 384 -0.02 1.67 -36.70
CA GLU A 384 0.17 0.71 -35.59
C GLU A 384 -1.05 0.70 -34.64
N ILE A 385 -1.79 1.83 -34.53
CA ILE A 385 -3.05 1.89 -33.78
C ILE A 385 -4.14 1.10 -34.52
N ILE A 386 -4.37 1.41 -35.80
CA ILE A 386 -5.39 0.75 -36.63
C ILE A 386 -5.14 -0.76 -36.72
N ASN A 387 -3.91 -1.18 -37.04
CA ASN A 387 -3.57 -2.62 -37.16
C ASN A 387 -3.71 -3.39 -35.83
N LYS A 388 -3.63 -2.71 -34.69
CA LYS A 388 -3.76 -3.30 -33.35
C LYS A 388 -5.22 -3.40 -32.88
N PHE A 389 -6.04 -2.39 -33.15
CA PHE A 389 -7.44 -2.37 -32.71
C PHE A 389 -8.40 -2.97 -33.73
N GLN A 390 -8.06 -2.95 -35.02
CA GLN A 390 -8.86 -3.57 -36.09
C GLN A 390 -10.32 -3.09 -36.04
N ASP A 391 -11.28 -4.00 -35.95
CA ASP A 391 -12.73 -3.69 -35.90
C ASP A 391 -13.24 -3.27 -34.50
N ILE A 392 -12.34 -2.91 -33.56
CA ILE A 392 -12.69 -2.45 -32.21
C ILE A 392 -12.77 -0.92 -32.19
N ASP A 393 -13.98 -0.38 -31.93
CA ASP A 393 -14.20 1.04 -31.65
C ASP A 393 -13.23 1.58 -30.58
N PHE A 394 -12.48 2.63 -30.91
CA PHE A 394 -11.62 3.36 -29.98
C PHE A 394 -11.89 4.87 -30.02
N ILE A 395 -11.48 5.57 -28.96
CA ILE A 395 -11.58 7.03 -28.87
C ILE A 395 -10.19 7.66 -28.98
N CYS A 396 -10.14 8.87 -29.54
CA CYS A 396 -8.95 9.71 -29.59
C CYS A 396 -9.14 10.91 -28.65
N GLU A 397 -8.18 11.14 -27.75
CA GLU A 397 -8.23 12.23 -26.77
C GLU A 397 -6.89 12.96 -26.73
N TYR A 398 -6.92 14.25 -26.38
CA TYR A 398 -5.69 15.03 -26.25
C TYR A 398 -4.89 14.56 -25.04
N LYS A 399 -3.65 14.11 -25.26
CA LYS A 399 -2.70 13.86 -24.18
C LYS A 399 -2.11 15.18 -23.68
N TYR A 400 -2.84 15.83 -22.78
CA TYR A 400 -2.43 17.05 -22.10
C TYR A 400 -1.03 16.94 -21.45
N ASP A 401 -0.38 18.08 -21.25
CA ASP A 401 0.94 18.21 -20.62
C ASP A 401 0.79 18.88 -19.26
N GLY A 402 0.66 18.06 -18.21
CA GLY A 402 0.33 18.52 -16.87
C GLY A 402 0.78 17.53 -15.79
N GLU A 403 0.05 17.49 -14.70
CA GLU A 403 0.29 16.56 -13.59
C GLU A 403 -0.95 15.68 -13.37
N ARG A 404 -0.81 14.38 -13.67
CA ARG A 404 -1.88 13.40 -13.45
C ARG A 404 -2.28 13.34 -11.98
N ALA A 405 -3.56 13.53 -11.74
CA ALA A 405 -4.19 13.61 -10.43
C ALA A 405 -5.38 12.67 -10.36
N GLN A 406 -5.31 11.68 -9.48
CA GLN A 406 -6.45 10.84 -9.13
C GLN A 406 -7.22 11.54 -8.00
N ILE A 407 -8.42 12.05 -8.30
CA ILE A 407 -9.20 12.89 -7.39
C ILE A 407 -10.28 12.03 -6.74
N HIS A 408 -10.16 11.85 -5.42
CA HIS A 408 -11.07 11.10 -4.58
C HIS A 408 -12.00 12.08 -3.87
N TYR A 409 -13.31 11.87 -4.01
CA TYR A 409 -14.33 12.58 -3.24
C TYR A 409 -15.09 11.58 -2.37
N MET A 410 -15.10 11.84 -1.07
CA MET A 410 -15.52 10.90 -0.02
C MET A 410 -16.92 11.26 0.52
N GLU A 411 -17.66 10.29 1.08
CA GLU A 411 -19.05 10.51 1.53
C GLU A 411 -19.17 11.49 2.72
N ASN A 412 -18.10 11.64 3.52
CA ASN A 412 -17.96 12.67 4.56
C ASN A 412 -17.71 14.09 3.99
N GLY A 413 -17.55 14.22 2.67
CA GLY A 413 -17.27 15.47 1.97
C GLY A 413 -15.79 15.81 1.80
N SER A 414 -14.83 15.00 2.26
CA SER A 414 -13.41 15.28 2.03
C SER A 414 -13.00 15.02 0.58
N VAL A 415 -12.10 15.86 0.06
CA VAL A 415 -11.40 15.66 -1.22
C VAL A 415 -9.97 15.24 -0.92
N GLU A 416 -9.50 14.18 -1.56
CA GLU A 416 -8.10 13.78 -1.57
C GLU A 416 -7.60 13.71 -3.02
N ILE A 417 -6.35 14.10 -3.25
CA ILE A 417 -5.76 14.18 -4.59
C ILE A 417 -4.44 13.44 -4.56
N TYR A 418 -4.28 12.40 -5.39
CA TYR A 418 -3.06 11.59 -5.45
C TYR A 418 -2.31 11.78 -6.77
N SER A 419 -0.97 11.81 -6.70
CA SER A 419 -0.12 11.84 -7.88
C SER A 419 -0.14 10.49 -8.63
N ARG A 420 0.42 10.47 -9.85
CA ARG A 420 0.70 9.24 -10.61
C ARG A 420 1.40 8.14 -9.81
N ASN A 421 2.17 8.49 -8.78
CA ASN A 421 2.91 7.56 -7.93
C ASN A 421 2.15 7.19 -6.63
N ALA A 422 0.87 7.53 -6.53
CA ALA A 422 0.05 7.43 -5.32
C ALA A 422 0.51 8.33 -4.14
N GLU A 423 1.32 9.36 -4.38
CA GLU A 423 1.72 10.33 -3.35
C GLU A 423 0.56 11.30 -3.06
N CYS A 424 0.31 11.64 -1.78
CA CYS A 424 -0.75 12.59 -1.42
C CYS A 424 -0.39 14.04 -1.77
N ASN A 425 -1.14 14.60 -2.72
CA ASN A 425 -0.98 15.92 -3.34
C ASN A 425 -2.06 16.93 -2.88
N THR A 426 -2.99 16.55 -1.99
CA THR A 426 -4.14 17.38 -1.57
C THR A 426 -3.72 18.79 -1.12
N GLY A 427 -2.68 18.91 -0.29
CA GLY A 427 -2.16 20.19 0.22
C GLY A 427 -1.40 21.07 -0.78
N LYS A 428 -1.29 20.65 -2.05
CA LYS A 428 -0.69 21.39 -3.18
C LYS A 428 -1.76 22.05 -4.08
N PHE A 429 -2.99 21.54 -4.04
CA PHE A 429 -4.09 21.95 -4.90
C PHE A 429 -5.38 22.27 -4.12
N PRO A 430 -5.35 23.21 -3.14
CA PRO A 430 -6.53 23.57 -2.35
C PRO A 430 -7.62 24.27 -3.20
N ASP A 431 -7.23 24.89 -4.30
CA ASP A 431 -8.10 25.40 -5.37
C ASP A 431 -8.88 24.28 -6.08
N VAL A 432 -8.24 23.15 -6.36
CA VAL A 432 -8.91 21.96 -6.93
C VAL A 432 -9.88 21.36 -5.90
N VAL A 433 -9.47 21.26 -4.63
CA VAL A 433 -10.34 20.80 -3.52
C VAL A 433 -11.61 21.67 -3.40
N ALA A 434 -11.46 22.99 -3.43
CA ALA A 434 -12.59 23.93 -3.38
C ALA A 434 -13.47 23.85 -4.64
N ALA A 435 -12.86 23.74 -5.83
CA ALA A 435 -13.59 23.62 -7.10
C ALA A 435 -14.43 22.34 -7.15
N ILE A 436 -13.83 21.18 -6.82
CA ILE A 436 -14.51 19.87 -6.79
C ILE A 436 -15.71 19.88 -5.84
N SER A 437 -15.53 20.44 -4.64
CA SER A 437 -16.58 20.56 -3.63
C SER A 437 -17.77 21.41 -4.09
N ARG A 438 -17.52 22.42 -4.95
CA ARG A 438 -18.55 23.31 -5.50
C ARG A 438 -19.24 22.77 -6.76
N PHE A 439 -18.52 22.08 -7.63
CA PHE A 439 -19.02 21.72 -8.97
C PHE A 439 -19.72 20.35 -9.05
N LYS A 440 -19.67 19.52 -8.00
CA LYS A 440 -20.40 18.24 -7.98
C LYS A 440 -21.93 18.44 -8.04
N LYS A 441 -22.65 17.48 -8.62
CA LYS A 441 -24.12 17.41 -8.49
C LYS A 441 -24.53 17.00 -7.07
N SER A 442 -25.69 17.49 -6.62
CA SER A 442 -26.27 17.15 -5.31
C SER A 442 -26.57 15.66 -5.11
N SER A 443 -26.79 14.90 -6.20
CA SER A 443 -26.97 13.45 -6.20
C SER A 443 -25.67 12.64 -6.03
N VAL A 444 -24.51 13.30 -5.97
CA VAL A 444 -23.19 12.67 -5.90
C VAL A 444 -22.68 12.71 -4.46
N LYS A 445 -22.60 11.51 -3.85
CA LYS A 445 -22.09 11.30 -2.49
C LYS A 445 -20.57 11.11 -2.48
N SER A 446 -20.04 10.30 -3.40
CA SER A 446 -18.63 9.95 -3.48
C SER A 446 -18.23 9.54 -4.89
N PHE A 447 -17.00 9.82 -5.32
CA PHE A 447 -16.48 9.37 -6.61
C PHE A 447 -14.94 9.28 -6.61
N VAL A 448 -14.38 8.63 -7.63
CA VAL A 448 -12.96 8.77 -7.98
C VAL A 448 -12.82 9.07 -9.47
N LEU A 449 -12.19 10.19 -9.80
CA LEU A 449 -11.82 10.59 -11.16
C LEU A 449 -10.31 10.40 -11.40
N ASP A 450 -9.94 10.13 -12.65
CA ASP A 450 -8.56 10.18 -13.15
C ASP A 450 -8.46 11.38 -14.10
N CYS A 451 -7.60 12.35 -13.76
CA CYS A 451 -7.53 13.67 -14.37
C CYS A 451 -6.09 14.08 -14.70
N GLU A 452 -5.90 15.01 -15.63
CA GLU A 452 -4.67 15.79 -15.75
C GLU A 452 -4.90 17.22 -15.22
N LEU A 453 -4.09 17.67 -14.25
CA LEU A 453 -4.07 19.07 -13.81
C LEU A 453 -3.11 19.85 -14.70
N VAL A 454 -3.63 20.85 -15.42
CA VAL A 454 -2.87 21.58 -16.44
C VAL A 454 -2.86 23.07 -16.08
N ALA A 455 -1.70 23.72 -16.13
CA ALA A 455 -1.59 25.15 -15.86
C ALA A 455 -2.38 25.96 -16.91
N TYR A 456 -3.08 27.00 -16.47
CA TYR A 456 -4.03 27.72 -17.32
C TYR A 456 -4.01 29.23 -17.06
N ASP A 457 -3.99 30.03 -18.12
CA ASP A 457 -4.09 31.49 -18.07
C ASP A 457 -5.57 31.89 -18.25
N ARG A 458 -6.20 32.40 -17.18
CA ARG A 458 -7.61 32.85 -17.22
C ARG A 458 -7.82 34.09 -18.08
N VAL A 459 -6.80 34.93 -18.26
CA VAL A 459 -6.90 36.21 -18.98
C VAL A 459 -6.79 35.96 -20.49
N GLN A 460 -5.80 35.18 -20.91
CA GLN A 460 -5.60 34.79 -22.30
C GLN A 460 -6.35 33.52 -22.71
N LYS A 461 -7.12 32.92 -21.78
CA LYS A 461 -7.92 31.69 -21.95
C LYS A 461 -7.16 30.51 -22.58
N LYS A 462 -5.89 30.32 -22.20
CA LYS A 462 -4.99 29.33 -22.83
C LYS A 462 -4.35 28.38 -21.81
N ILE A 463 -4.03 27.18 -22.29
CA ILE A 463 -3.13 26.25 -21.58
C ILE A 463 -1.71 26.84 -21.53
N LEU A 464 -1.03 26.62 -20.41
CA LEU A 464 0.38 26.98 -20.19
C LEU A 464 1.25 25.72 -20.12
N PRO A 465 2.55 25.80 -20.48
CA PRO A 465 3.45 24.64 -20.45
C PRO A 465 3.65 24.05 -19.04
N PHE A 466 3.97 22.76 -18.96
CA PHE A 466 4.26 22.06 -17.70
C PHE A 466 5.36 22.74 -16.86
N GLN A 467 6.32 23.42 -17.50
CA GLN A 467 7.37 24.19 -16.81
C GLN A 467 6.80 25.32 -15.93
N ILE A 468 5.60 25.84 -16.24
CA ILE A 468 4.89 26.81 -15.39
C ILE A 468 4.18 26.10 -14.24
N LEU A 469 3.56 24.94 -14.49
CA LEU A 469 2.86 24.15 -13.46
C LEU A 469 3.78 23.77 -12.29
N ILE A 470 5.01 23.33 -12.59
CA ILE A 470 5.99 22.91 -11.56
C ILE A 470 6.51 24.05 -10.69
N THR A 471 6.21 25.31 -11.00
CA THR A 471 6.53 26.47 -10.15
C THR A 471 5.58 26.62 -8.95
N ARG A 472 4.43 25.92 -8.95
CA ARG A 472 3.51 25.92 -7.80
C ARG A 472 4.18 25.34 -6.55
N ALA A 473 3.95 26.00 -5.41
CA ALA A 473 4.39 25.53 -4.10
C ALA A 473 3.85 24.11 -3.82
N ARG A 474 4.64 23.27 -3.16
CA ARG A 474 4.42 21.80 -3.12
C ARG A 474 3.69 21.28 -1.88
N LYS A 475 3.65 22.04 -0.78
CA LYS A 475 3.03 21.64 0.50
C LYS A 475 2.40 22.88 1.15
N ASN A 476 1.30 22.67 1.88
CA ASN A 476 0.60 23.66 2.70
C ASN A 476 0.28 24.99 1.96
N VAL A 477 -0.16 24.89 0.70
CA VAL A 477 -0.48 26.07 -0.11
C VAL A 477 -1.75 26.76 0.41
N VAL A 478 -1.74 28.08 0.53
CA VAL A 478 -2.95 28.88 0.82
C VAL A 478 -3.56 29.35 -0.49
N VAL A 479 -4.90 29.31 -0.62
CA VAL A 479 -5.61 29.65 -1.88
C VAL A 479 -5.29 31.07 -2.38
N SER A 480 -5.09 32.02 -1.48
CA SER A 480 -4.71 33.42 -1.78
C SER A 480 -3.29 33.60 -2.32
N GLU A 481 -2.42 32.59 -2.22
CA GLU A 481 -1.02 32.64 -2.66
C GLU A 481 -0.81 32.01 -4.06
N ILE A 482 -1.87 31.49 -4.66
CA ILE A 482 -1.81 30.77 -5.95
C ILE A 482 -1.61 31.78 -7.09
N LYS A 483 -0.40 31.79 -7.65
CA LYS A 483 -0.01 32.59 -8.84
C LYS A 483 -0.22 31.87 -10.18
N VAL A 484 -0.44 30.56 -10.15
CA VAL A 484 -0.61 29.71 -11.34
C VAL A 484 -1.89 28.90 -11.17
N ASP A 485 -2.93 29.34 -11.88
CA ASP A 485 -4.19 28.63 -11.99
C ASP A 485 -4.03 27.27 -12.70
N VAL A 486 -4.94 26.34 -12.39
CA VAL A 486 -5.02 25.03 -13.07
C VAL A 486 -6.43 24.72 -13.54
N CYS A 487 -6.51 23.96 -14.62
CA CYS A 487 -7.75 23.35 -15.12
C CYS A 487 -7.68 21.81 -14.95
N ILE A 488 -8.84 21.18 -14.73
CA ILE A 488 -8.96 19.78 -14.27
C ILE A 488 -9.46 18.91 -15.43
N PHE A 489 -8.57 18.47 -16.32
CA PHE A 489 -8.93 17.67 -17.49
C PHE A 489 -9.23 16.22 -17.09
N ALA A 490 -10.46 15.96 -16.64
CA ALA A 490 -10.92 14.62 -16.27
C ALA A 490 -11.06 13.72 -17.50
N PHE A 491 -10.45 12.54 -17.47
CA PHE A 491 -10.47 11.58 -18.57
C PHE A 491 -10.97 10.18 -18.18
N ASP A 492 -11.08 9.81 -16.90
CA ASP A 492 -11.76 8.57 -16.50
C ASP A 492 -12.49 8.71 -15.16
N ILE A 493 -13.41 7.79 -14.88
CA ILE A 493 -14.08 7.66 -13.58
C ILE A 493 -14.00 6.20 -13.11
N LEU A 494 -13.35 6.00 -11.97
CA LEU A 494 -13.02 4.67 -11.45
C LEU A 494 -14.05 4.16 -10.42
N TYR A 495 -14.86 5.06 -9.85
CA TYR A 495 -15.85 4.78 -8.81
C TYR A 495 -16.90 5.89 -8.70
N LEU A 496 -18.15 5.53 -8.40
CA LEU A 496 -19.25 6.47 -8.12
C LEU A 496 -20.26 5.87 -7.13
N ASN A 497 -20.65 6.63 -6.09
CA ASN A 497 -21.75 6.32 -5.16
C ASN A 497 -21.81 4.85 -4.70
N GLY A 498 -20.72 4.32 -4.15
CA GLY A 498 -20.65 2.93 -3.67
C GLY A 498 -20.35 1.87 -4.73
N GLN A 499 -20.16 2.23 -6.01
CA GLN A 499 -19.94 1.29 -7.11
C GLN A 499 -18.57 1.51 -7.77
N PRO A 500 -17.62 0.56 -7.66
CA PRO A 500 -16.39 0.55 -8.44
C PRO A 500 -16.67 0.28 -9.92
N LEU A 501 -16.07 1.07 -10.81
CA LEU A 501 -16.28 1.01 -12.26
C LEU A 501 -15.09 0.39 -13.00
N LEU A 502 -14.06 -0.11 -12.29
CA LEU A 502 -12.82 -0.65 -12.86
C LEU A 502 -13.02 -1.78 -13.88
N HIS A 503 -14.11 -2.55 -13.75
CA HIS A 503 -14.47 -3.64 -14.65
C HIS A 503 -15.52 -3.26 -15.72
N GLU A 504 -16.06 -2.04 -15.65
CA GLU A 504 -16.99 -1.52 -16.65
C GLU A 504 -16.27 -1.07 -17.93
N GLN A 505 -16.98 -1.18 -19.06
CA GLN A 505 -16.45 -0.75 -20.36
C GLN A 505 -16.16 0.75 -20.36
N LEU A 506 -15.07 1.18 -21.02
CA LEU A 506 -14.65 2.58 -21.10
C LEU A 506 -15.79 3.51 -21.53
N LYS A 507 -16.63 3.09 -22.49
CA LYS A 507 -17.83 3.83 -22.92
C LYS A 507 -18.76 4.17 -21.76
N VAL A 508 -19.09 3.21 -20.91
CA VAL A 508 -19.96 3.40 -19.73
C VAL A 508 -19.33 4.41 -18.77
N ARG A 509 -18.01 4.29 -18.52
CA ARG A 509 -17.29 5.23 -17.65
C ARG A 509 -17.30 6.65 -18.21
N LYS A 510 -17.08 6.82 -19.52
CA LYS A 510 -17.16 8.13 -20.21
C LYS A 510 -18.56 8.75 -20.11
N GLU A 511 -19.61 7.97 -20.37
CA GLU A 511 -21.01 8.41 -20.22
C GLU A 511 -21.29 8.88 -18.77
N VAL A 512 -20.85 8.12 -17.77
CA VAL A 512 -20.99 8.50 -16.35
C VAL A 512 -20.18 9.75 -15.98
N CYS A 513 -18.94 9.89 -16.49
CA CYS A 513 -18.08 11.05 -16.23
C CYS A 513 -18.70 12.37 -16.72
N VAL A 514 -19.21 12.37 -17.96
CA VAL A 514 -19.93 13.53 -18.55
C VAL A 514 -21.22 13.86 -17.78
N ILE A 515 -21.91 12.85 -17.24
CA ILE A 515 -23.10 13.06 -16.41
C ILE A 515 -22.76 13.66 -15.04
N LEU A 516 -21.58 13.35 -14.48
CA LEU A 516 -21.12 13.87 -13.19
C LEU A 516 -20.68 15.35 -13.31
N LEU A 517 -19.84 15.66 -14.30
CA LEU A 517 -19.21 16.97 -14.51
C LEU A 517 -20.02 17.86 -15.46
N TRP A 518 -21.21 18.31 -15.02
CA TRP A 518 -22.06 19.16 -15.86
C TRP A 518 -21.34 20.45 -16.26
N PHE A 519 -21.33 20.72 -17.58
CA PHE A 519 -20.55 21.76 -18.27
C PHE A 519 -19.02 21.57 -18.28
N TRP A 520 -18.59 20.65 -19.16
CA TRP A 520 -17.26 20.66 -19.79
C TRP A 520 -17.30 20.84 -21.32
N ASN A 521 -18.46 21.22 -21.86
CA ASN A 521 -18.53 21.81 -23.21
C ASN A 521 -17.96 23.23 -23.15
N PHE A 522 -17.01 23.54 -24.03
CA PHE A 522 -16.60 24.92 -24.29
C PHE A 522 -17.78 25.73 -24.86
N SER A 523 -17.98 26.93 -24.35
CA SER A 523 -18.90 27.98 -24.84
C SER A 523 -18.36 29.33 -24.41
#